data_AF-A0A1B6LHT6-F1
#
_entry.id   AF-A0A1B6LHT6-F1
#
_cell.length_a   1.000
_cell.length_b   1.000
_cell.length_c   1.000
_cell.angle_alpha   90.00
_cell.angle_beta   90.00
_cell.angle_gamma   90.00
#
_symmetry.space_group_name_H-M   'P 1'
#
loop_
_entity.id
_entity.type
_entity.pdbx_description
1 polymer ?
#
loop_
_entity_poly.entity_id
_entity_poly.type
_entity_poly.pdbx_seq_one_letter_code
_entity_poly.pdbx_strand_id
1 'polypeptide(L)'
;IRVPLAVTSGATVSLFCIYDLEGDQLYTIKWYKGRQEFFRYVPKELPHTRVFPIKGFNVDVSLSGPERVVLRDVQRSMSGKYLCEVSTDAPDFLTKLVSANMNIDHWSRNHCWSWRRTDTTWATHCGETAPLPPPVPPPTSRCTSMVTRWEQDHF
;
A
#
# COMPACT_ATOMS: atom_id res chain seq x y z
N ILE A 1 2.42 3.56 -11.28
CA ILE A 1 1.38 2.72 -10.61
C ILE A 1 1.50 2.85 -9.10
N ARG A 2 0.39 2.96 -8.37
CA ARG A 2 0.36 2.95 -6.90
C ARG A 2 -0.54 1.81 -6.43
N VAL A 3 0.08 0.85 -5.77
CA VAL A 3 -0.57 -0.31 -5.14
C VAL A 3 -0.09 -0.32 -3.69
N PRO A 4 -0.98 -0.45 -2.70
CA PRO A 4 -0.56 -0.53 -1.30
C PRO A 4 0.40 -1.71 -1.06
N LEU A 5 1.48 -1.47 -0.32
CA LEU A 5 2.48 -2.52 -0.04
C LEU A 5 1.95 -3.56 0.95
N ALA A 6 1.20 -3.12 1.96
CA ALA A 6 0.63 -3.96 3.01
C ALA A 6 -0.82 -3.54 3.31
N VAL A 7 -1.71 -4.52 3.38
CA VAL A 7 -3.15 -4.31 3.60
C VAL A 7 -3.69 -5.40 4.53
N THR A 8 -4.62 -5.03 5.40
CA THR A 8 -5.33 -6.00 6.25
C THR A 8 -6.43 -6.72 5.46
N SER A 9 -6.55 -8.03 5.66
CA SER A 9 -7.64 -8.84 5.10
C SER A 9 -9.01 -8.25 5.47
N GLY A 10 -9.93 -8.22 4.52
CA GLY A 10 -11.27 -7.62 4.66
C GLY A 10 -11.34 -6.13 4.35
N ALA A 11 -10.20 -5.46 4.14
CA ALA A 11 -10.18 -4.03 3.82
C ALA A 11 -10.67 -3.75 2.38
N THR A 12 -11.00 -2.48 2.12
CA THR A 12 -11.20 -1.95 0.76
C THR A 12 -9.95 -1.20 0.34
N VAL A 13 -9.45 -1.46 -0.88
CA VAL A 13 -8.23 -0.84 -1.41
C VAL A 13 -8.49 -0.15 -2.74
N SER A 14 -7.73 0.91 -3.00
CA SER A 14 -7.69 1.59 -4.30
C SER A 14 -6.35 1.34 -4.97
N LEU A 15 -6.39 0.85 -6.20
CA LEU A 15 -5.23 0.67 -7.07
C LEU A 15 -5.23 1.82 -8.07
N PHE A 16 -4.09 2.48 -8.26
CA PHE A 16 -3.98 3.61 -9.18
C PHE A 16 -2.99 3.34 -10.30
N CYS A 17 -3.43 3.57 -11.53
CA CYS A 17 -2.61 3.58 -12.72
C CYS A 17 -2.55 5.01 -13.26
N ILE A 18 -1.51 5.73 -12.86
CA ILE A 18 -1.23 7.09 -13.34
C ILE A 18 -0.36 6.95 -14.58
N TYR A 19 -0.76 7.59 -15.67
CA TYR A 19 -0.09 7.59 -16.96
C TYR A 19 -0.09 8.99 -17.58
N ASP A 20 0.91 9.26 -18.40
CA ASP A 20 0.96 10.42 -19.27
C ASP A 20 0.83 9.92 -20.71
N LEU A 21 -0.13 10.48 -21.45
CA LEU A 21 -0.39 10.13 -22.84
C LEU A 21 0.49 10.94 -23.81
N GLU A 22 1.19 11.98 -23.33
CA GLU A 22 2.11 12.78 -24.16
C GLU A 22 1.45 13.37 -25.43
N GLY A 23 0.12 13.54 -25.42
CA GLY A 23 -0.67 14.03 -26.55
C GLY A 23 -1.47 12.96 -27.30
N ASP A 24 -1.23 11.67 -27.02
CA ASP A 24 -1.97 10.56 -27.61
C ASP A 24 -3.40 10.40 -27.08
N GLN A 25 -4.21 9.63 -27.82
CA GLN A 25 -5.51 9.18 -27.36
C GLN A 25 -5.40 7.84 -26.63
N LEU A 26 -6.07 7.71 -25.49
CA LEU A 26 -6.16 6.44 -24.78
C LEU A 26 -7.02 5.44 -25.56
N TYR A 27 -6.47 4.26 -25.84
CA TYR A 27 -7.23 3.14 -26.38
C TYR A 27 -7.82 2.27 -25.27
N THR A 28 -7.00 1.77 -24.34
CA THR A 28 -7.48 0.91 -23.24
C THR A 28 -6.56 0.97 -22.02
N ILE A 29 -7.15 0.73 -20.86
CA ILE A 29 -6.43 0.43 -19.61
C ILE A 29 -6.89 -0.93 -19.14
N LYS A 30 -5.93 -1.79 -18.77
CA LYS A 30 -6.23 -3.13 -18.25
C LYS A 30 -5.48 -3.38 -16.97
N TRP A 31 -6.14 -4.05 -16.05
CA TRP A 31 -5.58 -4.47 -14.79
C TRP A 31 -5.53 -6.00 -14.70
N TYR A 32 -4.37 -6.48 -14.29
CA TYR A 32 -4.07 -7.91 -14.17
C TYR A 32 -3.63 -8.28 -12.76
N LYS A 33 -4.12 -9.42 -12.28
CA LYS A 33 -3.54 -10.14 -11.14
C LYS A 33 -2.73 -11.32 -11.67
N GLY A 34 -1.41 -11.22 -11.62
CA GLY A 34 -0.54 -12.20 -12.28
C GLY A 34 -0.77 -12.19 -13.80
N ARG A 35 -1.47 -13.20 -14.34
CA ARG A 35 -1.80 -13.31 -15.78
C ARG A 35 -3.29 -13.17 -16.09
N GLN A 36 -4.13 -12.94 -15.09
CA GLN A 36 -5.58 -12.87 -15.25
C GLN A 36 -6.04 -11.40 -15.26
N GLU A 37 -6.68 -10.99 -16.35
CA GLU A 37 -7.38 -9.70 -16.44
C GLU A 37 -8.55 -9.73 -15.45
N PHE A 38 -8.72 -8.67 -14.67
CA PHE A 38 -9.88 -8.55 -13.77
C PHE A 38 -10.67 -7.27 -13.99
N PHE A 39 -10.07 -6.26 -14.63
CA PHE A 39 -10.73 -5.01 -14.96
C PHE A 39 -10.16 -4.42 -16.24
N ARG A 40 -11.03 -3.83 -17.05
CA ARG A 40 -10.67 -3.09 -18.26
C ARG A 40 -11.50 -1.83 -18.39
N TYR A 41 -10.87 -0.76 -18.86
CA TYR A 41 -11.50 0.50 -19.25
C TYR A 41 -11.20 0.80 -20.72
N VAL A 42 -12.23 1.04 -21.53
CA VAL A 42 -12.14 1.41 -22.95
C VAL A 42 -13.01 2.66 -23.18
N PRO A 43 -12.42 3.85 -23.40
CA PRO A 43 -13.18 5.10 -23.56
C PRO A 43 -14.22 5.05 -24.69
N LYS A 44 -13.96 4.27 -25.74
CA LYS A 44 -14.79 4.18 -26.95
C LYS A 44 -15.93 3.15 -26.86
N GLU A 45 -16.00 2.34 -25.80
CA GLU A 45 -17.08 1.35 -25.59
C GLU A 45 -18.15 1.88 -24.62
N LEU A 46 -19.39 1.39 -24.74
CA LEU A 46 -20.43 1.56 -23.72
C LEU A 46 -20.95 0.18 -23.29
N PRO A 47 -20.86 -0.19 -21.99
CA PRO A 47 -20.25 0.57 -20.90
C PRO A 47 -18.71 0.66 -21.04
N HIS A 48 -18.12 1.78 -20.60
CA HIS A 48 -16.67 2.01 -20.68
C HIS A 48 -15.85 0.99 -19.86
N THR A 49 -16.45 0.39 -18.83
CA THR A 49 -15.78 -0.54 -17.91
C THR A 49 -16.27 -1.97 -18.11
N ARG A 50 -15.35 -2.92 -18.06
CA ARG A 50 -15.65 -4.35 -18.05
C ARG A 50 -14.89 -5.04 -16.92
N VAL A 51 -15.60 -5.86 -16.14
CA VAL A 51 -15.01 -6.67 -15.06
C VAL A 51 -14.94 -8.12 -15.51
N PHE A 52 -13.79 -8.74 -15.27
CA PHE A 52 -13.57 -10.15 -15.53
C PHE A 52 -13.48 -10.89 -14.19
N PRO A 53 -14.36 -11.85 -13.92
CA PRO A 53 -14.45 -12.46 -12.61
C PRO A 53 -13.22 -13.33 -12.33
N ILE A 54 -12.50 -12.99 -11.26
CA ILE A 54 -11.54 -13.88 -10.60
C ILE A 54 -12.17 -14.32 -9.28
N LYS A 55 -12.05 -15.59 -8.93
CA LYS A 55 -12.61 -16.11 -7.66
C LYS A 55 -12.11 -15.29 -6.47
N GLY A 56 -13.05 -14.72 -5.71
CA GLY A 56 -12.79 -13.91 -4.52
C GLY A 56 -12.44 -12.43 -4.79
N PHE A 57 -12.38 -11.99 -6.05
CA PHE A 57 -12.23 -10.57 -6.36
C PHE A 57 -13.61 -9.89 -6.37
N ASN A 58 -13.73 -8.79 -5.63
CA ASN A 58 -14.91 -7.93 -5.63
C ASN A 58 -14.50 -6.53 -6.11
N VAL A 59 -14.69 -6.27 -7.40
CA VAL A 59 -14.40 -4.96 -8.00
C VAL A 59 -15.62 -4.05 -7.84
N ASP A 60 -15.42 -2.91 -7.20
CA ASP A 60 -16.44 -1.88 -7.10
C ASP A 60 -16.44 -0.99 -8.34
N VAL A 61 -17.27 -1.33 -9.31
CA VAL A 61 -17.38 -0.62 -10.58
C VAL A 61 -17.81 0.84 -10.39
N SER A 62 -18.62 1.14 -9.38
CA SER A 62 -19.12 2.51 -9.12
C SER A 62 -18.03 3.48 -8.67
N LEU A 63 -16.96 2.95 -8.06
CA LEU A 63 -15.80 3.73 -7.63
C LEU A 63 -14.56 3.52 -8.51
N SER A 64 -14.69 2.70 -9.56
CA SER A 64 -13.61 2.38 -10.51
C SER A 64 -13.79 3.12 -11.83
N GLY A 65 -12.68 3.36 -12.53
CA GLY A 65 -12.65 4.13 -13.76
C GLY A 65 -11.28 4.02 -14.44
N PRO A 66 -10.87 5.03 -15.24
CA PRO A 66 -9.63 4.97 -16.01
C PRO A 66 -8.39 4.84 -15.11
N GLU A 67 -8.25 5.73 -14.13
CA GLU A 67 -7.02 5.78 -13.32
C GLU A 67 -7.09 4.93 -12.06
N ARG A 68 -8.28 4.61 -11.57
CA ARG A 68 -8.50 3.99 -10.25
C ARG A 68 -9.35 2.74 -10.36
N VAL A 69 -8.94 1.67 -9.71
CA VAL A 69 -9.75 0.45 -9.50
C VAL A 69 -9.88 0.16 -8.01
N VAL A 70 -11.11 -0.04 -7.54
CA VAL A 70 -11.40 -0.30 -6.13
C VAL A 70 -11.74 -1.77 -5.94
N LEU A 71 -11.01 -2.43 -5.05
CA LEU A 71 -11.27 -3.81 -4.62
C LEU A 71 -11.81 -3.80 -3.18
N ARG A 72 -12.96 -4.42 -2.97
CA ARG A 72 -13.59 -4.59 -1.65
C ARG A 72 -13.25 -5.96 -1.08
N ASP A 73 -13.28 -6.06 0.26
CA ASP A 73 -13.11 -7.31 1.02
C ASP A 73 -11.86 -8.10 0.56
N VAL A 74 -10.71 -7.44 0.52
CA VAL A 74 -9.51 -8.08 -0.01
C VAL A 74 -9.04 -9.23 0.87
N GLN A 75 -8.73 -10.38 0.28
CA GLN A 75 -8.34 -11.58 1.00
C GLN A 75 -6.85 -11.88 0.85
N ARG A 76 -6.25 -12.61 1.79
CA ARG A 76 -4.82 -13.00 1.74
C ARG A 76 -4.40 -13.64 0.41
N SER A 77 -5.27 -14.43 -0.21
CA SER A 77 -5.06 -15.06 -1.53
C SER A 77 -4.88 -14.06 -2.68
N MET A 78 -5.35 -12.82 -2.50
CA MET A 78 -5.19 -11.72 -3.45
C MET A 78 -3.82 -11.05 -3.36
N SER A 79 -2.93 -11.50 -2.48
CA SER A 79 -1.53 -11.02 -2.41
C SER A 79 -0.75 -11.36 -3.69
N GLY A 80 0.26 -10.56 -3.99
CA GLY A 80 1.21 -10.77 -5.09
C GLY A 80 1.21 -9.63 -6.10
N LYS A 81 1.65 -9.94 -7.33
CA LYS A 81 1.90 -8.97 -8.39
C LYS A 81 0.62 -8.51 -9.09
N TYR A 82 0.42 -7.20 -9.13
CA TYR A 82 -0.58 -6.51 -9.92
C TYR A 82 0.12 -5.79 -11.07
N LEU A 83 -0.52 -5.80 -12.24
CA LEU A 83 -0.03 -5.08 -13.41
C LEU A 83 -1.12 -4.15 -13.93
N CYS A 84 -0.70 -2.97 -14.36
CA CYS A 84 -1.49 -2.09 -15.20
C CYS A 84 -0.84 -2.04 -16.59
N GLU A 85 -1.66 -2.23 -17.61
CA GLU A 85 -1.33 -2.03 -19.02
C GLU A 85 -2.12 -0.82 -19.54
N VAL A 86 -1.43 0.15 -20.11
CA VAL A 86 -2.01 1.33 -20.75
C VAL A 86 -1.61 1.31 -22.21
N SER A 87 -2.59 1.33 -23.11
CA SER A 87 -2.35 1.39 -24.55
C SER A 87 -2.95 2.66 -25.15
N THR A 88 -2.20 3.32 -26.03
CA THR A 88 -2.65 4.44 -26.84
C THR A 88 -3.25 3.96 -28.17
N ASP A 89 -4.03 4.82 -28.79
CA ASP A 89 -4.67 4.57 -30.09
C ASP A 89 -3.73 4.94 -31.25
N ALA A 90 -4.23 4.85 -32.47
CA ALA A 90 -3.57 5.37 -33.66
C ALA A 90 -3.14 6.84 -33.44
N PRO A 91 -1.98 7.25 -33.98
CA PRO A 91 -1.12 6.51 -34.90
C PRO A 91 -0.06 5.62 -34.23
N ASP A 92 0.27 5.87 -32.97
CA ASP A 92 1.49 5.32 -32.36
C ASP A 92 1.28 3.94 -31.71
N PHE A 93 0.04 3.61 -31.32
CA PHE A 93 -0.34 2.31 -30.73
C PHE A 93 0.60 1.86 -29.59
N LEU A 94 1.10 2.81 -28.79
CA LEU A 94 2.07 2.54 -27.75
C LEU A 94 1.41 1.75 -26.62
N THR A 95 2.14 0.81 -26.02
CA THR A 95 1.67 0.06 -24.85
C THR A 95 2.71 0.09 -23.75
N LYS A 96 2.34 0.64 -22.59
CA LYS A 96 3.18 0.71 -21.38
C LYS A 96 2.63 -0.25 -20.32
N LEU A 97 3.49 -1.11 -19.78
CA LEU A 97 3.15 -2.01 -18.66
C LEU A 97 3.96 -1.65 -17.42
N VAL A 98 3.27 -1.54 -16.29
CA VAL A 98 3.87 -1.28 -14.98
C VAL A 98 3.29 -2.22 -13.94
N SER A 99 4.11 -2.64 -12.98
CA SER A 99 3.69 -3.62 -11.98
C SER A 99 4.13 -3.27 -10.58
N ALA A 100 3.34 -3.68 -9.60
CA ALA A 100 3.66 -3.56 -8.18
C ALA A 100 3.10 -4.76 -7.40
N ASN A 101 3.68 -5.05 -6.24
CA ASN A 101 3.23 -6.14 -5.38
C ASN A 101 2.39 -5.57 -4.22
N MET A 102 1.29 -6.26 -3.93
CA MET A 102 0.49 -6.04 -2.72
C MET A 102 0.63 -7.24 -1.80
N ASN A 103 0.94 -7.02 -0.53
CA ASN A 103 0.86 -8.03 0.51
C ASN A 103 -0.42 -7.83 1.32
N ILE A 104 -1.22 -8.87 1.49
CA ILE A 104 -2.42 -8.85 2.32
C ILE A 104 -2.19 -9.79 3.49
N ASP A 105 -2.22 -9.26 4.69
CA ASP A 105 -2.07 -10.05 5.91
C ASP A 105 -3.36 -10.01 6.73
N HIS A 106 -3.60 -11.08 7.47
CA HIS A 106 -4.61 -11.04 8.51
C HIS A 106 -3.98 -10.44 9.75
N TRP A 107 -4.56 -9.37 10.29
CA TRP A 107 -4.15 -8.92 11.63
C TRP A 107 -4.59 -9.98 12.63
N SER A 108 -3.68 -10.89 12.99
CA SER A 108 -3.87 -11.67 14.20
C SER A 108 -4.00 -10.68 15.34
N ARG A 109 -5.16 -10.69 16.01
CA ARG A 109 -5.37 -10.00 17.29
C ARG A 109 -4.49 -10.55 18.42
N ASN A 110 -3.49 -11.38 18.12
CA ASN A 110 -2.52 -11.91 19.06
C ASN A 110 -1.12 -11.48 18.59
N HIS A 111 -0.71 -10.27 18.97
CA HIS A 111 0.71 -9.91 18.94
C HIS A 111 1.40 -10.67 20.07
N CYS A 112 2.10 -11.76 19.75
CA CYS A 112 3.02 -12.39 20.69
C CYS A 112 4.35 -11.64 20.60
N TRP A 113 4.65 -10.76 21.56
CA TRP A 113 5.96 -10.11 21.62
C TRP A 113 6.99 -11.13 22.10
N SER A 114 8.12 -11.26 21.40
CA SER A 114 9.24 -12.06 21.87
C SER A 114 10.05 -11.26 22.90
N TRP A 115 9.85 -11.52 24.18
CA TRP A 115 10.86 -11.16 25.19
C TRP A 115 12.00 -12.17 25.17
N ARG A 116 13.23 -11.67 25.25
CA ARG A 116 14.45 -12.48 25.32
C ARG A 116 14.53 -13.12 26.72
N ARG A 117 14.79 -14.42 26.77
CA ARG A 117 14.89 -15.26 27.99
C ARG A 117 15.70 -14.60 29.11
N THR A 118 15.09 -14.48 30.28
CA THR A 118 15.74 -14.89 31.54
C THR A 118 14.73 -15.73 32.31
N ASP A 119 15.06 -17.01 32.47
CA ASP A 119 14.47 -17.99 33.38
C ASP A 119 13.22 -18.80 32.97
N THR A 120 13.05 -19.94 33.66
CA THR A 120 12.73 -21.28 33.17
C THR A 120 11.23 -21.67 33.10
N THR A 121 10.33 -20.78 32.66
CA THR A 121 8.91 -21.17 32.44
C THR A 121 8.28 -20.51 31.20
N TRP A 122 7.54 -21.30 30.41
CA TRP A 122 6.78 -20.82 29.25
C TRP A 122 5.41 -20.30 29.73
N ALA A 123 5.27 -18.99 29.91
CA ALA A 123 3.97 -18.34 30.07
C ALA A 123 3.57 -17.64 28.77
N THR A 124 2.46 -18.06 28.16
CA THR A 124 1.89 -17.38 26.99
C THR A 124 0.94 -16.28 27.47
N HIS A 125 1.34 -15.02 27.36
CA HIS A 125 0.43 -13.88 27.55
C HIS A 125 0.08 -13.26 26.19
N CYS A 126 -1.20 -13.27 25.86
CA CYS A 126 -1.77 -12.52 24.74
C CYS A 126 -2.46 -11.26 25.30
N GLY A 127 -2.15 -10.07 24.77
CA GLY A 127 -2.77 -8.80 25.16
C GLY A 127 -3.20 -7.99 23.93
N GLU A 128 -4.28 -7.21 24.07
CA GLU A 128 -5.03 -6.58 22.97
C GLU A 128 -4.54 -5.18 22.54
N THR A 129 -3.59 -4.55 23.22
CA THR A 129 -3.20 -3.15 22.94
C THR A 129 -1.72 -2.98 22.60
N ALA A 130 -1.45 -2.28 21.50
CA ALA A 130 -0.10 -1.83 21.13
C ALA A 130 0.48 -0.89 22.21
N PRO A 131 1.79 -0.95 22.50
CA PRO A 131 2.41 0.01 23.39
C PRO A 131 2.48 1.36 22.65
N LEU A 132 2.11 2.44 23.34
CA LEU A 132 2.29 3.79 22.81
C LEU A 132 3.78 4.04 22.53
N PRO A 133 4.13 4.80 21.47
CA PRO A 133 5.51 5.21 21.25
C PRO A 133 6.03 6.00 22.47
N PRO A 134 7.33 5.88 22.81
CA PRO A 134 7.90 6.69 23.87
C PRO A 134 7.70 8.18 23.54
N PRO A 135 7.40 9.02 24.55
CA PRO A 135 7.23 10.45 24.33
C PRO A 135 8.53 11.03 23.73
N VAL A 136 8.39 11.73 22.61
CA VAL A 136 9.49 12.46 21.97
C VAL A 136 9.96 13.53 22.96
N PRO A 137 11.26 13.59 23.32
CA PRO A 137 11.75 14.65 24.19
C PRO A 137 11.56 16.01 23.52
N PRO A 138 11.21 17.06 24.29
CA PRO A 138 11.04 18.39 23.73
C PRO A 138 12.36 18.89 23.13
N PRO A 139 12.32 19.65 22.01
CA PRO A 139 13.50 20.31 21.49
C PRO A 139 13.97 21.33 22.53
N THR A 140 15.12 21.06 23.15
CA THR A 140 15.80 22.02 24.02
C THR A 140 16.27 23.19 23.16
N SER A 141 15.42 24.20 23.10
CA SER A 141 15.75 25.52 22.57
C SER A 141 16.32 26.36 23.70
N ARG A 142 17.65 26.55 23.71
CA ARG A 142 18.27 27.88 23.72
C ARG A 142 19.80 27.82 23.85
N CYS A 143 20.45 28.47 22.89
CA CYS A 143 21.68 29.21 23.12
C CYS A 143 21.43 30.32 24.13
N THR A 144 22.31 30.51 25.12
CA THR A 144 22.75 31.84 25.58
C THR A 144 24.16 31.71 26.20
N SER A 145 24.96 32.72 25.89
CA SER A 145 26.39 32.93 26.11
C SER A 145 26.76 33.41 27.52
N MET A 146 28.09 33.42 27.77
CA MET A 146 28.89 34.22 28.74
C MET A 146 29.10 33.59 30.14
N VAL A 147 30.32 33.11 30.45
CA VAL A 147 31.47 33.81 31.10
C VAL A 147 31.12 34.13 32.57
N THR A 148 31.76 33.61 33.64
CA THR A 148 33.18 33.65 34.04
C THR A 148 33.39 32.84 35.35
N ARG A 149 34.64 32.41 35.59
CA ARG A 149 35.40 32.45 36.88
C ARG A 149 35.75 31.12 37.60
N TRP A 150 36.99 30.69 37.32
CA TRP A 150 38.14 30.35 38.22
C TRP A 150 38.03 29.46 39.48
N GLU A 151 38.99 28.51 39.54
CA GLU A 151 39.66 27.84 40.69
C GLU A 151 38.80 26.92 41.61
N GLN A 152 39.29 25.82 42.21
CA GLN A 152 40.63 25.34 42.56
C GLN A 152 40.57 23.82 42.88
N ASP A 153 41.68 23.12 42.63
CA ASP A 153 42.29 21.96 43.32
C ASP A 153 41.46 20.81 43.95
N HIS A 154 41.88 19.55 43.70
CA HIS A 154 42.84 18.83 44.55
C HIS A 154 42.95 17.33 44.20
N PHE A 155 44.22 16.89 44.12
CA PHE A 155 44.85 15.56 44.23
C PHE A 155 44.49 14.41 43.28
#